data_AF-A0A9X5CPL5-F1
#
_entry.id   AF-A0A9X5CPL5-F1
#
_cell.length_a   1.000
_cell.length_b   1.000
_cell.length_c   1.000
_cell.angle_alpha   90.00
_cell.angle_beta   90.00
_cell.angle_gamma   90.00
#
_symmetry.space_group_name_H-M   'P 1'
#
loop_
_entity.id
_entity.type
_entity.pdbx_description
1 polymer ?
#
loop_
_entity_poly.entity_id
_entity_poly.type
_entity_poly.pdbx_seq_one_letter_code
_entity_poly.pdbx_strand_id
1 'polypeptide(L)'
;ALTTAARGRIAEAVPAAACLSRVADSAPALAGALTGALGGSAAIPASWRESCRTLSGCVLPRLTGTDLVELAGLLEAARPTAPGG
;
A
#
# COMPACT_ATOMS: atom_id res chain seq x y z
N ALA A 1 4.89 6.10 -14.75
CA ALA A 1 3.90 6.58 -15.72
C ALA A 1 2.54 6.88 -15.08
N LEU A 2 1.83 5.91 -14.48
CA LEU A 2 0.54 6.15 -13.84
C LEU A 2 0.61 7.04 -12.60
N THR A 3 1.51 6.75 -11.64
CA THR A 3 1.75 7.59 -10.46
C THR A 3 2.06 9.05 -10.83
N THR A 4 2.89 9.24 -11.86
CA THR A 4 3.28 10.55 -12.37
C THR A 4 2.12 11.25 -13.08
N ALA A 5 1.34 10.53 -13.91
CA ALA A 5 0.18 11.06 -14.61
C ALA A 5 -0.95 11.48 -13.65
N ALA A 6 -1.17 10.69 -12.60
CA ALA A 6 -2.12 11.00 -11.53
C ALA A 6 -1.58 12.04 -10.52
N ARG A 7 -0.39 12.61 -10.73
CA ARG A 7 0.26 13.56 -9.81
C ARG A 7 0.32 13.06 -8.36
N GLY A 8 0.58 11.76 -8.17
CA GLY A 8 0.64 11.14 -6.85
C GLY A 8 -0.73 10.84 -6.22
N ARG A 9 -1.85 11.12 -6.89
CA ARG A 9 -3.20 10.88 -6.33
C ARG A 9 -3.56 9.40 -6.41
N ILE A 10 -3.52 8.72 -5.27
CA ILE A 10 -3.79 7.28 -5.16
C ILE A 10 -5.19 6.89 -5.68
N ALA A 11 -6.20 7.72 -5.39
CA ALA A 11 -7.59 7.50 -5.80
C ALA A 11 -7.78 7.51 -7.33
N GLU A 12 -6.85 8.09 -8.09
CA GLU A 12 -6.87 8.09 -9.56
C GLU A 12 -5.90 7.05 -10.13
N ALA A 13 -4.71 6.92 -9.54
CA ALA A 13 -3.67 6.02 -10.03
C ALA A 13 -4.05 4.53 -9.89
N VAL A 14 -4.64 4.12 -8.75
CA VAL A 14 -4.91 2.72 -8.44
C VAL A 14 -6.03 2.15 -9.32
N PRO A 15 -7.20 2.80 -9.47
CA PRO A 15 -8.25 2.30 -10.37
C PRO A 15 -7.80 2.28 -11.84
N ALA A 16 -7.07 3.30 -12.29
CA ALA A 16 -6.55 3.34 -13.65
C ALA A 16 -5.53 2.22 -13.92
N ALA A 17 -4.71 1.86 -12.92
CA ALA A 17 -3.81 0.72 -13.02
C ALA A 17 -4.56 -0.62 -13.07
N ALA A 18 -5.69 -0.74 -12.36
CA ALA A 18 -6.50 -1.97 -12.35
C ALA A 18 -7.17 -2.24 -13.71
N CYS A 19 -7.39 -1.21 -14.52
CA CYS A 19 -7.89 -1.35 -15.88
C CYS A 19 -6.85 -1.95 -16.86
N LEU A 20 -5.59 -2.13 -16.46
CA LEU A 20 -4.56 -2.75 -17.28
C LEU A 20 -4.61 -4.28 -17.12
N SER A 21 -5.46 -4.96 -17.88
CA SER A 21 -5.78 -6.39 -17.70
C SER A 21 -4.57 -7.32 -17.56
N ARG A 22 -3.47 -7.05 -18.28
CA ARG A 22 -2.25 -7.88 -18.23
C ARG A 22 -1.56 -7.86 -16.85
N VAL A 23 -1.71 -6.77 -16.12
CA VAL A 23 -1.00 -6.47 -14.87
C VAL A 23 -1.98 -6.00 -13.79
N ALA A 24 -3.24 -6.44 -13.88
CA ALA A 24 -4.31 -5.95 -13.03
C ALA A 24 -4.08 -6.24 -11.54
N ASP A 25 -3.26 -7.24 -11.20
CA ASP A 25 -2.90 -7.53 -9.81
C ASP A 25 -1.68 -6.71 -9.33
N SER A 26 -0.65 -6.62 -10.17
CA SER A 26 0.66 -6.05 -9.79
C SER A 26 0.77 -4.54 -10.01
N ALA A 27 0.12 -4.00 -11.04
CA ALA A 27 0.17 -2.56 -11.34
C ALA A 27 -0.53 -1.71 -10.28
N PRO A 28 -1.72 -2.07 -9.75
CA PRO A 28 -2.35 -1.35 -8.65
C PRO A 28 -1.52 -1.39 -7.37
N ALA A 29 -0.89 -2.53 -7.05
CA ALA A 29 -0.03 -2.68 -5.88
C ALA A 29 1.16 -1.71 -5.95
N LEU A 30 1.85 -1.65 -7.10
CA LEU A 30 2.98 -0.72 -7.29
C LEU A 30 2.52 0.74 -7.31
N ALA A 31 1.42 1.06 -7.99
CA ALA A 31 0.87 2.42 -8.03
C ALA A 31 0.46 2.88 -6.63
N GLY A 32 -0.18 2.01 -5.85
CA GLY A 32 -0.56 2.26 -4.46
C GLY A 32 0.64 2.50 -3.55
N ALA A 33 1.69 1.67 -3.66
CA ALA A 33 2.92 1.84 -2.88
C ALA A 33 3.61 3.18 -3.17
N LEU A 34 3.77 3.55 -4.45
CA LEU A 34 4.44 4.79 -4.83
C LEU A 34 3.62 6.03 -4.48
N THR A 35 2.31 6.02 -4.75
CA THR A 35 1.43 7.14 -4.38
C THR A 35 1.30 7.26 -2.86
N GLY A 36 1.25 6.16 -2.13
CA GLY A 36 1.25 6.13 -0.66
C GLY A 36 2.55 6.64 -0.05
N ALA A 37 3.71 6.33 -0.64
CA ALA A 37 4.99 6.89 -0.19
C ALA A 37 5.08 8.41 -0.42
N LEU A 38 4.52 8.91 -1.52
CA LEU A 38 4.51 10.34 -1.84
C LEU A 38 3.48 11.15 -1.05
N GLY A 39 2.28 10.60 -0.85
CA GLY A 39 1.15 11.29 -0.21
C GLY A 39 0.90 10.92 1.25
N GLY A 40 1.60 9.92 1.77
CA GLY A 40 1.37 9.36 3.09
C GLY A 40 0.04 8.59 3.21
N SER A 41 -0.19 8.02 4.38
CA SER A 41 -1.41 7.25 4.67
C SER A 41 -2.69 8.10 4.60
N ALA A 42 -2.59 9.39 4.92
CA ALA A 42 -3.72 10.33 4.89
C ALA A 42 -4.32 10.51 3.50
N ALA A 43 -3.53 10.37 2.43
CA ALA A 43 -3.97 10.49 1.05
C ALA A 43 -4.87 9.33 0.57
N ILE A 44 -4.88 8.20 1.29
CA ILE A 44 -5.71 7.04 0.98
C ILE A 44 -7.16 7.31 1.41
N PRO A 45 -8.20 6.99 0.61
CA PRO A 45 -9.59 7.09 1.06
C PRO A 45 -9.84 6.29 2.34
N ALA A 46 -10.58 6.86 3.29
CA ALA A 46 -10.84 6.23 4.59
C ALA A 46 -11.51 4.86 4.47
N SER A 47 -12.50 4.74 3.58
CA SER A 47 -13.20 3.48 3.30
C SER A 47 -12.27 2.36 2.82
N TRP A 48 -11.24 2.69 2.03
CA TRP A 48 -10.24 1.72 1.56
C TRP A 48 -9.34 1.29 2.71
N ARG A 49 -8.87 2.25 3.52
CA ARG A 49 -8.05 1.95 4.70
C ARG A 49 -8.79 1.04 5.66
N GLU A 50 -10.05 1.34 5.97
CA GLU A 50 -10.89 0.56 6.87
C GLU A 50 -11.14 -0.86 6.33
N SER A 51 -11.43 -0.99 5.04
CA SER A 51 -11.67 -2.30 4.40
C SER A 51 -10.43 -3.20 4.40
N CYS A 52 -9.23 -2.62 4.36
CA CYS A 52 -7.97 -3.36 4.35
C CYS A 52 -7.26 -3.38 5.71
N ARG A 53 -7.87 -2.81 6.76
CA ARG A 53 -7.20 -2.59 8.05
C ARG A 53 -6.88 -3.89 8.76
N THR A 54 -7.82 -4.83 8.76
CA THR A 54 -7.68 -6.13 9.40
C THR A 54 -7.24 -7.16 8.37
N LEU A 55 -6.08 -7.76 8.59
CA LEU A 55 -5.56 -8.80 7.71
C LEU A 55 -6.37 -10.09 7.86
N SER A 56 -6.81 -10.65 6.73
CA SER A 56 -7.55 -11.91 6.68
C SER A 56 -6.65 -13.15 6.72
N GLY A 57 -5.33 -12.98 6.59
CA GLY A 57 -4.35 -14.07 6.71
C GLY A 57 -4.31 -15.06 5.54
N CYS A 58 -4.85 -14.71 4.37
CA CYS A 58 -4.94 -15.63 3.22
C CYS A 58 -3.59 -16.22 2.76
N VAL A 59 -2.52 -15.43 2.80
CA VAL A 59 -1.16 -15.88 2.41
C VAL A 59 -0.31 -16.22 3.64
N LEU A 60 -0.55 -15.52 4.75
CA LEU A 60 0.16 -15.70 6.02
C LEU A 60 -0.86 -15.90 7.14
N PRO A 61 -1.26 -17.14 7.45
CA PRO A 61 -2.34 -17.44 8.40
C PRO A 61 -2.08 -16.88 9.81
N ARG A 62 -0.81 -16.72 10.18
CA ARG A 62 -0.40 -16.15 11.48
C ARG A 62 -0.69 -14.66 11.64
N LEU A 63 -0.98 -13.96 10.55
CA LEU A 63 -1.33 -12.53 10.55
C LEU A 63 -2.84 -12.28 10.54
N THR A 64 -3.66 -13.34 10.65
CA THR A 64 -5.13 -13.20 10.70
C THR A 64 -5.53 -12.34 11.91
N GLY A 65 -6.35 -11.32 11.68
CA GLY A 65 -6.84 -10.42 12.73
C GLY A 65 -5.89 -9.29 13.10
N THR A 66 -4.68 -9.24 12.53
CA THR A 66 -3.70 -8.17 12.80
C THR A 66 -4.08 -6.87 12.07
N ASP A 67 -3.88 -5.72 12.74
CA ASP A 67 -4.00 -4.40 12.12
C ASP A 67 -2.79 -4.11 11.23
N LEU A 68 -3.03 -3.83 9.94
CA LEU A 68 -1.99 -3.57 8.95
C LEU A 68 -1.16 -2.32 9.26
N VAL A 69 -1.75 -1.29 9.86
CA VAL A 69 -1.06 -0.04 10.24
C VAL A 69 -0.18 -0.28 11.46
N GLU A 70 -0.67 -1.06 12.44
CA GLU A 70 0.12 -1.49 13.58
C GLU A 70 1.33 -2.31 13.13
N LEU A 71 1.11 -3.29 12.23
CA LEU A 71 2.19 -4.09 11.66
C LEU A 71 3.23 -3.22 10.93
N ALA A 72 2.79 -2.23 10.14
CA ALA A 72 3.70 -1.29 9.50
C ALA A 72 4.53 -0.50 10.52
N GLY A 73 3.92 -0.07 11.63
CA GLY A 73 4.63 0.60 12.73
C GLY A 73 5.69 -0.29 13.38
N LEU A 74 5.38 -1.57 13.62
CA LEU A 74 6.35 -2.53 14.15
C LEU A 74 7.51 -2.78 13.18
N LEU A 75 7.24 -2.85 11.87
CA LEU A 75 8.27 -3.01 10.84
C LEU A 75 9.21 -1.79 10.77
N GLU A 76 8.66 -0.58 10.87
CA GLU A 76 9.48 0.64 10.92
C GLU A 76 10.33 0.69 12.20
N ALA A 77 9.79 0.29 13.35
CA ALA A 77 10.54 0.21 14.59
C ALA A 77 11.64 -0.86 14.56
N ALA A 78 11.41 -1.96 13.85
CA ALA A 78 12.38 -3.04 13.65
C ALA A 78 13.38 -2.77 12.52
N ARG A 79 13.31 -1.61 11.85
CA ARG A 79 14.18 -1.29 10.72
C ARG A 79 15.65 -1.38 11.17
N PRO A 80 16.48 -2.23 10.54
CA PRO A 80 17.90 -2.29 10.85
C PRO A 80 18.53 -0.92 10.62
N THR A 81 19.37 -0.47 11.55
CA THR A 81 20.27 0.67 11.29
C THR A 81 21.12 0.32 10.08
N ALA A 82 21.07 1.15 9.04
CA ALA A 82 21.90 0.96 7.86
C ALA A 82 23.36 0.78 8.32
N PRO A 83 24.12 -0.19 7.77
CA PRO A 83 25.55 -0.24 8.01
C PRO A 83 26.11 1.10 7.54
N GLY A 84 26.71 1.85 8.48
CA GLY A 84 27.32 3.14 8.17
C GLY A 84 28.30 2.96 7.02
N GLY A 85 28.17 3.83 6.00
CA GLY A 85 29.14 3.92 4.91
C GLY A 85 30.49 4.42 5.40
#